data_AF-A0A5D2XST1-F1
#
_entry.id   AF-A0A5D2XST1-F1
#
_cell.length_a   1.000
_cell.length_b   1.000
_cell.length_c   1.000
_cell.angle_alpha   90.00
_cell.angle_beta   90.00
_cell.angle_gamma   90.00
#
_symmetry.space_group_name_H-M   'P 1'
#
loop_
_entity.id
_entity.type
_entity.pdbx_description
1 polymer ?
#
loop_
_entity_poly.entity_id
_entity_poly.type
_entity_poly.pdbx_seq_one_letter_code
_entity_poly.pdbx_strand_id
1 'polypeptide(L)'
;MEATSDPIKNLTRARYTRGPFGKILDPRSGLVRRWNRVLLVARGIALAVDPMFFYTLTLMVIDDGPPCVYLDGELAAIVTVVRTCVDGVHLWHLWLQLKMAYVSKESLVIGCGKLVWDARAIASHYVRSLKGFWFDVFVILPVPQAVFWLIVPKLLREEQYKLIMTILLVIFLSQFLPKVYHSICLMRRMRKITGYIFGSIWWGFGLNLIAYLIASHVAGGCWYVLATKRVVTCLQQQCERSARCDISSSCSKGVCSNQYLSLANMLKMSRCGGNSTLMTKSFCFDPDGIFRYGIYEPALPVISSNSLAVKILYPIFWGLLNLR
;
A
#
# COMPACT_ATOMS: atom_id res chain seq x y z
N MET A 1 12.97 -2.16 -62.37
CA MET A 1 11.70 -2.79 -61.93
C MET A 1 11.31 -2.17 -60.61
N GLU A 2 10.46 -1.16 -60.69
CA GLU A 2 9.91 -0.45 -59.54
C GLU A 2 8.94 -1.39 -58.82
N ALA A 3 9.22 -1.73 -57.57
CA ALA A 3 8.33 -2.54 -56.76
C ALA A 3 7.09 -1.70 -56.43
N THR A 4 6.03 -1.88 -57.22
CA THR A 4 4.70 -1.32 -56.95
C THR A 4 4.21 -1.87 -55.61
N SER A 5 4.31 -1.03 -54.58
CA SER A 5 3.76 -1.32 -53.26
C SER A 5 2.22 -1.36 -53.35
N ASP A 6 1.64 -2.55 -53.22
CA ASP A 6 0.19 -2.76 -53.25
C ASP A 6 -0.54 -1.90 -52.20
N PRO A 7 -1.35 -0.91 -52.60
CA PRO A 7 -2.07 -0.06 -51.66
C PRO A 7 -3.10 -0.85 -50.84
N ILE A 8 -3.62 -1.97 -51.38
CA ILE A 8 -4.59 -2.85 -50.71
C ILE A 8 -3.93 -3.67 -49.58
N LYS A 9 -2.68 -4.14 -49.74
CA LYS A 9 -1.90 -4.79 -48.67
C LYS A 9 -1.55 -3.80 -47.56
N ASN A 10 -1.26 -2.55 -47.90
CA ASN A 10 -0.99 -1.51 -46.93
C ASN A 10 -2.27 -1.07 -46.18
N LEU A 11 -3.41 -0.98 -46.87
CA LEU A 11 -4.71 -0.71 -46.23
C LEU A 11 -5.17 -1.84 -45.30
N THR A 12 -4.98 -3.10 -45.70
CA THR A 12 -5.34 -4.28 -44.88
C THR A 12 -4.41 -4.43 -43.68
N ARG A 13 -3.10 -4.15 -43.82
CA ARG A 13 -2.14 -4.09 -42.70
C ARG A 13 -2.42 -2.90 -41.75
N ALA A 14 -2.87 -1.76 -42.28
CA ALA A 14 -3.28 -0.61 -41.48
C ALA A 14 -4.60 -0.87 -40.72
N ARG A 15 -5.54 -1.61 -41.31
CA ARG A 15 -6.81 -2.01 -40.67
C ARG A 15 -6.60 -3.06 -39.58
N TYR A 16 -5.63 -3.97 -39.74
CA TYR A 16 -5.26 -4.97 -38.73
C TYR A 16 -4.45 -4.42 -37.53
N THR A 17 -4.02 -3.16 -37.57
CA THR A 17 -3.17 -2.57 -36.51
C THR A 17 -3.90 -1.54 -35.63
N ARG A 18 -5.20 -1.29 -35.87
CA ARG A 18 -6.08 -0.44 -35.05
C ARG A 18 -7.25 -1.25 -34.53
N GLY A 19 -7.29 -1.41 -33.21
CA GLY A 19 -8.40 -2.05 -32.49
C GLY A 19 -9.37 -1.05 -31.87
N PRO A 20 -10.42 -1.52 -31.16
CA PRO A 20 -11.38 -0.67 -30.45
C PRO A 20 -10.73 0.21 -29.39
N PHE A 21 -9.58 -0.20 -28.87
CA PHE A 21 -8.83 0.58 -27.90
C PHE A 21 -7.79 1.51 -28.57
N GLY A 22 -7.44 1.35 -29.84
CA GLY A 22 -6.45 2.18 -30.57
C GLY A 22 -5.37 1.36 -31.26
N LYS A 23 -4.22 1.99 -31.57
CA LYS A 23 -3.09 1.34 -32.26
C LYS A 23 -2.48 0.23 -31.39
N ILE A 24 -2.23 -0.93 -32.01
CA ILE A 24 -1.65 -2.10 -31.36
C ILE A 24 -0.16 -1.89 -31.15
N LEU A 25 0.33 -2.27 -29.97
CA LEU A 25 1.70 -2.06 -29.54
C LEU A 25 2.54 -3.31 -29.76
N ASP A 26 3.74 -3.11 -30.32
CA ASP A 26 4.74 -4.17 -30.42
C ASP A 26 5.42 -4.35 -29.05
N PRO A 27 5.33 -5.55 -28.43
CA PRO A 27 6.00 -5.84 -27.17
C PRO A 27 7.53 -5.70 -27.21
N ARG A 28 8.15 -5.72 -28.41
CA ARG A 28 9.61 -5.57 -28.59
C ARG A 28 10.07 -4.12 -28.70
N SER A 29 9.13 -3.18 -28.84
CA SER A 29 9.44 -1.76 -29.03
C SER A 29 10.19 -1.15 -27.84
N GLY A 30 11.06 -0.18 -28.12
CA GLY A 30 11.78 0.58 -27.10
C GLY A 30 10.85 1.35 -26.15
N LEU A 31 9.68 1.77 -26.64
CA LEU A 31 8.65 2.45 -25.88
C LEU A 31 8.05 1.56 -24.79
N VAL A 32 7.65 0.32 -25.11
CA VAL A 32 7.11 -0.65 -24.13
C VAL A 32 8.16 -0.97 -23.06
N ARG A 33 9.43 -1.08 -23.47
CA ARG A 33 10.55 -1.30 -22.55
C ARG A 33 10.75 -0.14 -21.57
N ARG A 34 10.57 1.10 -22.03
CA ARG A 34 10.59 2.31 -21.17
C ARG A 34 9.39 2.33 -20.22
N TRP A 35 8.19 2.00 -20.70
CA TRP A 35 7.00 1.90 -19.87
C TRP A 35 7.09 0.83 -18.78
N ASN A 36 7.66 -0.34 -19.09
CA ASN A 36 7.88 -1.38 -18.08
C ASN A 36 8.83 -0.92 -16.95
N ARG A 37 9.80 -0.05 -17.26
CA ARG A 37 10.66 0.59 -16.24
C ARG A 37 9.88 1.57 -15.38
N VAL A 38 9.08 2.45 -15.98
CA VAL A 38 8.20 3.38 -15.24
C VAL A 38 7.23 2.61 -14.34
N LEU A 39 6.64 1.54 -14.86
CA LEU A 39 5.75 0.67 -14.11
C LEU A 39 6.44 0.00 -12.92
N LEU A 40 7.67 -0.47 -13.10
CA LEU A 40 8.44 -1.07 -12.00
C LEU A 40 8.71 -0.05 -10.88
N VAL A 41 9.08 1.18 -11.24
CA VAL A 41 9.26 2.28 -10.27
C VAL A 41 7.94 2.58 -9.56
N ALA A 42 6.83 2.70 -10.30
CA ALA A 42 5.51 2.92 -9.72
C ALA A 42 5.11 1.81 -8.72
N ARG A 43 5.37 0.53 -9.04
CA ARG A 43 5.15 -0.60 -8.11
C ARG A 43 6.04 -0.51 -6.87
N GLY A 44 7.30 -0.10 -7.03
CA GLY A 44 8.21 0.13 -5.91
C GLY A 44 7.68 1.22 -4.97
N ILE A 45 7.17 2.32 -5.52
CA ILE A 45 6.53 3.40 -4.75
C ILE A 45 5.29 2.88 -4.03
N ALA A 46 4.42 2.10 -4.68
CA ALA A 46 3.27 1.48 -4.00
C ALA A 46 3.70 0.61 -2.80
N LEU A 47 4.73 -0.22 -2.97
CA LEU A 47 5.24 -1.07 -1.89
C LEU A 47 5.85 -0.28 -0.73
N ALA A 48 6.45 0.88 -0.99
CA ALA A 48 6.98 1.77 0.04
C ALA A 48 5.87 2.57 0.75
N VAL A 49 4.80 2.93 0.04
CA VAL A 49 3.68 3.72 0.57
C VAL A 49 2.69 2.86 1.35
N ASP A 50 2.47 1.60 0.97
CA ASP A 50 1.49 0.72 1.62
C ASP A 50 1.68 0.60 3.16
N PRO A 51 2.89 0.43 3.72
CA PRO A 51 3.08 0.37 5.18
C PRO A 51 2.83 1.72 5.89
N MET A 52 2.77 2.84 5.16
CA MET A 52 2.48 4.16 5.76
C MET A 52 1.10 4.20 6.43
N PHE A 53 0.14 3.42 5.93
CA PHE A 53 -1.19 3.30 6.54
C PHE A 53 -1.12 2.83 8.00
N PHE A 54 -0.08 2.10 8.42
CA PHE A 54 0.07 1.68 9.80
C PHE A 54 0.33 2.84 10.77
N TYR A 55 0.99 3.91 10.33
CA TYR A 55 1.32 5.06 11.18
C TYR A 55 0.21 6.11 11.25
N THR A 56 -0.82 5.98 10.41
CA THR A 56 -2.00 6.85 10.45
C THR A 56 -2.87 6.60 11.68
N LEU A 57 -2.85 5.38 12.23
CA LEU A 57 -3.48 5.09 13.52
C LEU A 57 -2.49 5.40 14.62
N THR A 58 -2.72 6.53 15.29
CA THR A 58 -1.88 6.99 16.39
C THR A 58 -2.64 6.90 17.71
N LEU A 59 -1.94 6.57 18.79
CA LEU A 59 -2.42 6.82 20.14
C LEU A 59 -2.07 8.26 20.54
N MET A 60 -3.09 9.10 20.76
CA MET A 60 -2.89 10.40 21.40
C MET A 60 -3.03 10.24 22.90
N VAL A 61 -2.05 10.73 23.63
CA VAL A 61 -2.14 10.92 25.07
C VAL A 61 -2.44 12.41 25.28
N ILE A 62 -3.68 12.74 25.62
CA ILE A 62 -4.05 14.11 25.98
C ILE A 62 -3.47 14.39 27.37
N ASP A 63 -2.92 15.58 27.59
CA ASP A 63 -2.48 15.98 28.92
C ASP A 63 -3.66 15.92 29.90
N ASP A 64 -3.46 15.18 31.00
CA ASP A 64 -4.46 14.83 32.01
C ASP A 64 -5.68 14.02 31.54
N GLY A 65 -5.61 13.42 30.35
CA GLY A 65 -6.67 12.59 29.77
C GLY A 65 -6.27 11.12 29.54
N PRO A 66 -7.26 10.23 29.36
CA PRO A 66 -7.02 8.84 28.97
C PRO A 66 -6.47 8.77 27.52
N PRO A 67 -5.54 7.85 27.25
CA PRO A 67 -4.98 7.67 25.91
C PRO A 67 -6.02 7.11 24.93
N CYS A 68 -6.18 7.75 23.77
CA CYS A 68 -7.17 7.40 22.75
C CYS A 68 -6.54 7.10 21.40
N VAL A 69 -7.05 6.07 20.70
CA VAL A 69 -6.64 5.79 19.31
C VAL A 69 -7.36 6.78 18.40
N TYR A 70 -6.60 7.57 17.66
CA TYR A 70 -7.13 8.49 16.65
C TYR A 70 -6.56 8.18 15.27
N LEU A 71 -7.29 8.65 14.26
CA LEU A 71 -6.92 8.57 12.85
C LEU A 71 -6.30 9.90 12.44
N ASP A 72 -5.02 9.90 12.08
CA ASP A 72 -4.37 11.05 11.47
C ASP A 72 -4.92 11.24 10.05
N GLY A 73 -5.93 12.10 9.92
CA GLY A 73 -6.61 12.37 8.66
C GLY A 73 -5.71 13.03 7.62
N GLU A 74 -4.69 13.79 8.05
CA GLU A 74 -3.76 14.45 7.13
C GLU A 74 -2.81 13.44 6.50
N LEU A 75 -2.13 12.63 7.33
CA LEU A 75 -1.28 11.55 6.83
C LEU A 75 -2.09 10.57 5.98
N ALA A 76 -3.29 10.19 6.42
CA ALA A 76 -4.18 9.31 5.68
C ALA A 76 -4.56 9.87 4.31
N ALA A 77 -4.88 11.17 4.23
CA ALA A 77 -5.18 11.84 2.97
C ALA A 77 -3.98 11.83 2.03
N ILE A 78 -2.79 12.20 2.53
CA ILE A 78 -1.55 12.21 1.74
C ILE A 78 -1.24 10.81 1.19
N VAL A 79 -1.25 9.79 2.05
CA VAL A 79 -1.00 8.40 1.67
C VAL A 79 -2.04 7.93 0.65
N THR A 80 -3.32 8.28 0.84
CA THR A 80 -4.41 7.96 -0.10
C THR A 80 -4.21 8.62 -1.47
N VAL A 81 -3.82 9.89 -1.51
CA VAL A 81 -3.56 10.63 -2.76
C VAL A 81 -2.40 10.00 -3.52
N VAL A 82 -1.26 9.77 -2.85
CA VAL A 82 -0.10 9.12 -3.47
C VAL A 82 -0.48 7.74 -4.00
N ARG A 83 -1.24 6.97 -3.22
CA ARG A 83 -1.68 5.64 -3.63
C ARG A 83 -2.59 5.67 -4.86
N THR A 84 -3.53 6.61 -4.89
CA THR A 84 -4.45 6.82 -6.02
C THR A 84 -3.71 7.20 -7.30
N CYS A 85 -2.69 8.06 -7.21
CA CYS A 85 -1.82 8.40 -8.35
C CYS A 85 -1.12 7.15 -8.91
N VAL A 86 -0.59 6.28 -8.03
CA VAL A 86 0.07 5.04 -8.44
C VAL A 86 -0.92 4.03 -9.04
N ASP A 87 -2.13 3.93 -8.49
CA ASP A 87 -3.21 3.11 -9.06
C ASP A 87 -3.56 3.56 -10.48
N GLY A 88 -3.59 4.87 -10.75
CA GLY A 88 -3.76 5.41 -12.10
C GLY A 88 -2.72 4.91 -13.11
N VAL A 89 -1.45 4.83 -12.69
CA VAL A 89 -0.37 4.26 -13.53
C VAL A 89 -0.59 2.77 -13.79
N HIS A 90 -1.13 2.03 -12.84
CA HIS A 90 -1.46 0.62 -13.03
C HIS A 90 -2.70 0.39 -13.90
N LEU A 91 -3.72 1.24 -13.79
CA LEU A 91 -4.86 1.25 -14.71
C LEU A 91 -4.41 1.54 -16.14
N TRP A 92 -3.47 2.47 -16.32
CA TRP A 92 -2.85 2.71 -17.61
C TRP A 92 -2.11 1.47 -18.12
N HIS A 93 -1.42 0.73 -17.25
CA HIS A 93 -0.79 -0.54 -17.64
C HIS A 93 -1.80 -1.59 -18.11
N LEU A 94 -2.90 -1.80 -17.38
CA LEU A 94 -4.00 -2.68 -17.81
C LEU A 94 -4.50 -2.30 -19.21
N TRP A 95 -4.70 -1.00 -19.43
CA TRP A 95 -5.14 -0.49 -20.72
C TRP A 95 -4.12 -0.72 -21.84
N LEU A 96 -2.82 -0.60 -21.56
CA LEU A 96 -1.76 -0.93 -22.52
C LEU A 96 -1.74 -2.44 -22.82
N GLN A 97 -1.95 -3.31 -21.84
CA GLN A 97 -1.99 -4.77 -22.02
C GLN A 97 -3.13 -5.21 -22.95
N LEU A 98 -4.29 -4.54 -22.89
CA LEU A 98 -5.40 -4.78 -23.83
C LEU A 98 -5.03 -4.49 -25.29
N LYS A 99 -3.93 -3.78 -25.55
CA LYS A 99 -3.43 -3.43 -26.88
C LYS A 99 -2.11 -4.08 -27.26
N MET A 100 -1.55 -4.92 -26.40
CA MET A 100 -0.25 -5.53 -26.65
C MET A 100 -0.41 -6.80 -27.48
N ALA A 101 0.27 -6.85 -28.63
CA ALA A 101 0.33 -8.07 -29.43
C ALA A 101 0.97 -9.21 -28.60
N TYR A 102 0.41 -10.42 -28.68
CA TYR A 102 0.94 -11.59 -27.99
C TYR A 102 1.49 -12.61 -28.98
N VAL A 103 2.43 -13.44 -28.52
CA VAL A 103 2.95 -14.57 -29.29
C VAL A 103 2.05 -15.77 -29.04
N SER A 104 1.50 -16.36 -30.10
CA SER A 104 0.62 -17.53 -29.96
C SER A 104 1.43 -18.75 -29.48
N LYS A 105 0.92 -19.46 -28.46
CA LYS A 105 1.58 -20.65 -27.88
C LYS A 105 1.70 -21.79 -28.90
N GLU A 106 0.70 -21.97 -29.75
CA GLU A 106 0.69 -23.00 -30.81
C GLU A 106 1.83 -22.81 -31.81
N SER A 107 2.09 -21.58 -32.23
CA SER A 107 3.25 -21.28 -33.10
C SER A 107 4.59 -21.41 -32.40
N LEU A 108 4.61 -21.37 -31.06
CA LEU A 108 5.79 -21.54 -30.22
C LEU A 108 6.18 -23.02 -30.13
N VAL A 109 5.19 -23.93 -30.08
CA VAL A 109 5.41 -25.39 -30.15
C VAL A 109 5.97 -25.81 -31.52
N ILE A 110 5.64 -25.07 -32.57
CA ILE A 110 6.13 -25.27 -33.95
C ILE A 110 7.46 -24.50 -34.20
N GLY A 111 7.99 -23.79 -33.20
CA GLY A 111 9.27 -23.07 -33.28
C GLY A 111 9.24 -21.74 -34.05
N CYS A 112 8.07 -21.30 -34.55
CA CYS A 112 7.93 -20.13 -35.42
C CYS A 112 7.54 -18.84 -34.68
N GLY A 113 6.83 -18.93 -33.54
CA GLY A 113 6.53 -17.79 -32.66
C GLY A 113 5.83 -16.60 -33.35
N LYS A 114 4.71 -16.84 -34.03
CA LYS A 114 3.94 -15.83 -34.76
C LYS A 114 3.21 -14.88 -33.80
N LEU A 115 3.41 -13.57 -33.98
CA LEU A 115 2.66 -12.52 -33.28
C LEU A 115 1.25 -12.39 -33.83
N VAL A 116 0.26 -12.40 -32.93
CA VAL A 116 -1.14 -12.13 -33.24
C VAL A 116 -1.40 -10.64 -33.07
N TRP A 117 -1.87 -10.01 -34.15
CA TRP A 117 -2.19 -8.58 -34.22
C TRP A 117 -3.69 -8.30 -34.23
N ASP A 118 -4.56 -9.29 -34.05
CA ASP A 118 -6.00 -9.03 -33.99
C ASP A 118 -6.38 -8.49 -32.61
N ALA A 119 -6.88 -7.25 -32.55
CA ALA A 119 -7.25 -6.58 -31.32
C ALA A 119 -8.35 -7.28 -30.52
N ARG A 120 -9.34 -7.89 -31.18
CA ARG A 120 -10.43 -8.59 -30.48
C ARG A 120 -9.91 -9.90 -29.87
N ALA A 121 -9.03 -10.59 -30.59
CA ALA A 121 -8.34 -11.78 -30.08
C ALA A 121 -7.40 -11.45 -28.91
N ILE A 122 -6.65 -10.35 -28.99
CA ILE A 122 -5.77 -9.85 -27.92
C ILE A 122 -6.58 -9.58 -26.65
N ALA A 123 -7.65 -8.77 -26.76
CA ALA A 123 -8.46 -8.41 -25.60
C ALA A 123 -9.12 -9.63 -24.95
N SER A 124 -9.71 -10.53 -25.75
CA SER A 124 -10.31 -11.78 -25.26
C SER A 124 -9.29 -12.68 -24.57
N HIS A 125 -8.12 -12.87 -25.18
CA HIS A 125 -7.04 -13.70 -24.62
C HIS A 125 -6.52 -13.14 -23.29
N TYR A 126 -6.37 -11.82 -23.19
CA TYR A 126 -5.93 -11.17 -21.95
C TYR A 126 -6.98 -11.27 -20.84
N VAL A 127 -8.24 -10.92 -21.12
CA VAL A 127 -9.34 -10.93 -20.13
C VAL A 127 -9.65 -12.35 -19.62
N ARG A 128 -9.58 -13.37 -20.47
CA ARG A 128 -9.77 -14.78 -20.07
C ARG A 128 -8.61 -15.35 -19.26
N SER A 129 -7.46 -14.67 -19.24
CA SER A 129 -6.30 -15.12 -18.48
C SER A 129 -6.45 -14.79 -16.99
N LEU A 130 -6.77 -15.80 -16.18
CA LEU A 130 -6.79 -15.67 -14.71
C LEU A 130 -5.46 -15.20 -14.14
N LYS A 131 -4.33 -15.67 -14.70
CA LYS A 131 -2.98 -15.27 -14.29
C LYS A 131 -2.53 -13.92 -14.85
N GLY A 132 -3.28 -13.35 -15.81
CA GLY A 132 -3.00 -12.07 -16.44
C GLY A 132 -3.95 -11.00 -15.89
N PHE A 133 -5.06 -10.80 -16.58
CA PHE A 133 -6.01 -9.73 -16.29
C PHE A 133 -6.56 -9.78 -14.86
N TRP A 134 -7.04 -10.93 -14.38
CA TRP A 134 -7.64 -10.99 -13.03
C TRP A 134 -6.61 -10.81 -11.92
N PHE A 135 -5.39 -11.32 -12.10
CA PHE A 135 -4.31 -11.07 -11.17
C PHE A 135 -3.88 -9.59 -11.17
N ASP A 136 -3.78 -8.98 -12.35
CA ASP A 136 -3.48 -7.56 -12.49
C ASP A 136 -4.59 -6.69 -11.83
N VAL A 137 -5.86 -7.01 -12.04
CA VAL A 137 -7.00 -6.33 -11.39
C VAL A 137 -6.95 -6.47 -9.87
N PHE A 138 -6.74 -7.69 -9.36
CA PHE A 138 -6.68 -7.93 -7.92
C PHE A 138 -5.58 -7.10 -7.23
N VAL A 139 -4.40 -7.04 -7.84
CA VAL A 139 -3.24 -6.28 -7.33
C VAL A 139 -3.49 -4.76 -7.33
N ILE A 140 -4.36 -4.28 -8.22
CA ILE A 140 -4.70 -2.85 -8.37
C ILE A 140 -5.83 -2.43 -7.43
N LEU A 141 -6.60 -3.37 -6.88
CA LEU A 141 -7.74 -3.03 -6.04
C LEU A 141 -7.29 -2.15 -4.85
N PRO A 142 -7.92 -0.98 -4.65
CA PRO A 142 -7.61 -0.07 -3.56
C PRO A 142 -8.21 -0.54 -2.22
N VAL A 143 -8.05 -1.83 -1.89
CA VAL A 143 -8.66 -2.44 -0.69
C VAL A 143 -8.20 -1.74 0.59
N PRO A 144 -6.90 -1.44 0.79
CA PRO A 144 -6.48 -0.70 1.98
C PRO A 144 -7.16 0.67 2.10
N GLN A 145 -7.27 1.43 1.00
CA GLN A 145 -7.94 2.74 1.00
C GLN A 145 -9.44 2.60 1.37
N ALA A 146 -10.16 1.64 0.76
CA ALA A 146 -11.58 1.44 1.04
C ALA A 146 -11.83 1.07 2.51
N VAL A 147 -11.03 0.15 3.06
CA VAL A 147 -11.12 -0.25 4.47
C VAL A 147 -10.86 0.95 5.38
N PHE A 148 -9.85 1.74 5.06
CA PHE A 148 -9.43 2.87 5.84
C PHE A 148 -10.49 3.98 5.94
N TRP A 149 -11.20 4.26 4.84
CA TRP A 149 -12.20 5.32 4.83
C TRP A 149 -13.62 4.85 5.19
N LEU A 150 -13.94 3.56 4.98
CA LEU A 150 -15.31 3.05 5.19
C LEU A 150 -15.47 2.21 6.47
N ILE A 151 -14.45 1.44 6.85
CA ILE A 151 -14.54 0.45 7.93
C ILE A 151 -13.88 0.98 9.20
N VAL A 152 -12.67 1.52 9.10
CA VAL A 152 -11.92 2.02 10.27
C VAL A 152 -12.71 3.08 11.06
N PRO A 153 -13.37 4.09 10.45
CA PRO A 153 -14.12 5.08 11.22
C PRO A 153 -15.33 4.51 11.95
N LYS A 154 -15.97 3.47 11.39
CA LYS A 154 -17.10 2.77 12.04
C LYS A 154 -16.61 1.99 13.26
N LEU A 155 -15.54 1.22 13.09
CA LEU A 155 -14.96 0.44 14.18
C LEU A 155 -14.33 1.32 15.28
N LEU A 156 -13.81 2.50 14.92
CA LEU A 156 -13.35 3.50 15.89
C LEU A 156 -14.51 4.00 16.76
N ARG A 157 -15.69 4.22 16.16
CA ARG A 157 -16.91 4.62 16.89
C ARG A 157 -17.44 3.50 17.79
N GLU A 158 -17.30 2.25 17.37
CA GLU A 158 -17.66 1.07 18.16
C GLU A 158 -16.56 0.65 19.16
N GLU A 159 -15.47 1.44 19.27
CA GLU A 159 -14.34 1.22 20.19
C GLU A 159 -13.64 -0.14 20.01
N GLN A 160 -13.75 -0.75 18.81
CA GLN A 160 -13.19 -2.06 18.49
C GLN A 160 -11.73 -1.99 18.03
N TYR A 161 -10.88 -1.25 18.76
CA TYR A 161 -9.51 -0.94 18.35
C TYR A 161 -8.64 -2.18 18.07
N LYS A 162 -8.76 -3.23 18.89
CA LYS A 162 -8.06 -4.51 18.68
C LYS A 162 -8.44 -5.17 17.36
N LEU A 163 -9.71 -5.08 16.98
CA LEU A 163 -10.22 -5.63 15.73
C LEU A 163 -9.67 -4.81 14.55
N ILE A 164 -9.68 -3.48 14.63
CA ILE A 164 -9.11 -2.58 13.61
C ILE A 164 -7.67 -2.96 13.29
N MET A 165 -6.81 -3.04 14.32
CA MET A 165 -5.39 -3.38 14.15
C MET A 165 -5.19 -4.75 13.50
N THR A 166 -6.06 -5.72 13.83
CA THR A 166 -6.02 -7.07 13.26
C THR A 166 -6.47 -7.08 11.80
N ILE A 167 -7.58 -6.40 11.48
CA ILE A 167 -8.09 -6.26 10.12
C ILE A 167 -7.05 -5.57 9.23
N LEU A 168 -6.44 -4.48 9.70
CA LEU A 168 -5.42 -3.76 8.95
C LEU A 168 -4.20 -4.64 8.65
N LEU A 169 -3.71 -5.39 9.63
CA LEU A 169 -2.58 -6.29 9.43
C LEU A 169 -2.90 -7.40 8.42
N VAL A 170 -4.06 -8.05 8.55
CA VAL A 170 -4.48 -9.14 7.65
C VAL A 170 -4.68 -8.62 6.23
N ILE A 171 -5.40 -7.50 6.07
CA ILE A 171 -5.66 -6.92 4.76
C ILE A 171 -4.36 -6.46 4.12
N PHE A 172 -3.49 -5.78 4.88
CA PHE A 172 -2.17 -5.39 4.42
C PHE A 172 -1.38 -6.60 3.91
N LEU A 173 -1.24 -7.68 4.70
CA LEU A 173 -0.49 -8.86 4.29
C LEU A 173 -1.09 -9.53 3.03
N SER A 174 -2.42 -9.64 3.00
CA SER A 174 -3.15 -10.25 1.88
C SER A 174 -3.00 -9.48 0.56
N GLN A 175 -2.79 -8.16 0.62
CA GLN A 175 -2.61 -7.29 -0.54
C GLN A 175 -1.14 -7.09 -0.90
N PHE A 176 -0.28 -6.95 0.11
CA PHE A 176 1.13 -6.69 -0.04
C PHE A 176 1.86 -7.88 -0.69
N LEU A 177 1.61 -9.11 -0.24
CA LEU A 177 2.28 -10.29 -0.78
C LEU A 177 2.01 -10.48 -2.29
N PRO A 178 0.76 -10.38 -2.78
CA PRO A 178 0.49 -10.40 -4.22
C PRO A 178 1.17 -9.27 -5.00
N LYS A 179 1.22 -8.04 -4.46
CA LYS A 179 1.93 -6.91 -5.08
C LYS A 179 3.44 -7.17 -5.21
N VAL A 180 4.06 -7.71 -4.16
CA VAL A 180 5.48 -8.09 -4.17
C VAL A 180 5.73 -9.17 -5.22
N TYR A 181 4.94 -10.25 -5.20
CA TYR A 181 5.05 -11.34 -6.17
C TYR A 181 4.92 -10.81 -7.60
N HIS A 182 3.93 -9.97 -7.85
CA HIS A 182 3.69 -9.35 -9.16
C HIS A 182 4.84 -8.46 -9.62
N SER A 183 5.43 -7.68 -8.72
CA SER A 183 6.63 -6.88 -8.99
C SER A 183 7.83 -7.76 -9.35
N ILE A 184 8.07 -8.85 -8.59
CA ILE A 184 9.14 -9.81 -8.86
C ILE A 184 8.94 -10.50 -10.21
N CYS A 185 7.71 -10.88 -10.56
CA CYS A 185 7.38 -11.45 -11.86
C CYS A 185 7.72 -10.50 -13.02
N LEU A 186 7.39 -9.21 -12.89
CA LEU A 186 7.76 -8.19 -13.87
C LEU A 186 9.27 -8.03 -13.99
N MET A 187 9.98 -7.93 -12.86
CA MET A 187 11.44 -7.83 -12.84
C MET A 187 12.11 -9.03 -13.51
N ARG A 188 11.66 -10.25 -13.21
CA ARG A 188 12.17 -11.49 -13.82
C ARG A 188 11.91 -11.52 -15.33
N ARG A 189 10.73 -11.11 -15.78
CA ARG A 189 10.39 -11.00 -17.20
C ARG A 189 11.30 -9.99 -17.91
N MET A 190 11.51 -8.81 -17.30
CA MET A 190 12.38 -7.78 -17.85
C MET A 190 13.82 -8.29 -17.98
N ARG A 191 14.37 -8.88 -16.92
CA ARG A 191 15.74 -9.43 -16.92
C ARG A 191 15.95 -10.48 -18.02
N LYS A 192 14.97 -11.34 -18.29
CA LYS A 192 15.04 -12.34 -19.38
C LYS A 192 15.10 -11.71 -20.78
N ILE A 193 14.48 -10.55 -20.98
CA ILE A 193 14.38 -9.90 -22.30
C ILE A 193 15.58 -8.96 -22.55
N THR A 194 16.04 -8.27 -21.52
CA THR A 194 17.03 -7.18 -21.67
C THR A 194 18.40 -7.50 -21.07
N GLY A 195 18.56 -8.59 -20.33
CA GLY A 195 19.76 -8.91 -19.54
C GLY A 195 19.93 -8.02 -18.30
N TYR A 196 19.63 -6.72 -18.43
CA TYR A 196 19.74 -5.71 -17.36
C TYR A 196 18.40 -4.98 -17.16
N ILE A 197 18.05 -4.63 -15.91
CA ILE A 197 16.75 -4.00 -15.59
C ILE A 197 16.73 -2.51 -15.97
N PHE A 198 17.78 -1.76 -15.62
CA PHE A 198 17.90 -0.32 -15.90
C PHE A 198 19.17 0.06 -16.68
N GLY A 199 19.89 -0.93 -17.24
CA GLY A 199 21.04 -0.69 -18.14
C GLY A 199 22.39 -0.47 -17.45
N SER A 200 22.49 -0.64 -16.13
CA SER A 200 23.77 -0.67 -15.39
C SER A 200 23.78 -1.80 -14.37
N ILE A 201 24.98 -2.34 -14.11
CA ILE A 201 25.23 -3.40 -13.12
C ILE A 201 24.91 -2.90 -11.69
N TRP A 202 25.14 -1.61 -11.42
CA TRP A 202 24.89 -0.97 -10.12
C TRP A 202 23.42 -1.03 -9.68
N TRP A 203 22.48 -1.14 -10.63
CA TRP A 203 21.07 -1.28 -10.29
C TRP A 203 20.74 -2.60 -9.60
N GLY A 204 21.57 -3.64 -9.75
CA GLY A 204 21.41 -4.87 -8.97
C GLY A 204 21.57 -4.61 -7.47
N PHE A 205 22.63 -3.88 -7.10
CA PHE A 205 22.87 -3.45 -5.72
C PHE A 205 21.75 -2.53 -5.22
N GLY A 206 21.40 -1.50 -6.00
CA GLY A 206 20.36 -0.54 -5.62
C GLY A 206 18.99 -1.20 -5.40
N LEU A 207 18.58 -2.14 -6.27
CA LEU A 207 17.32 -2.86 -6.10
C LEU A 207 17.31 -3.77 -4.87
N ASN A 208 18.45 -4.38 -4.54
CA ASN A 208 18.58 -5.18 -3.33
C ASN A 208 18.47 -4.31 -2.07
N LEU A 209 19.13 -3.15 -2.07
CA LEU A 209 19.03 -2.17 -0.97
C LEU A 209 17.60 -1.68 -0.80
N ILE A 210 16.92 -1.31 -1.89
CA ILE A 210 15.51 -0.89 -1.85
C ILE A 210 14.63 -2.02 -1.30
N ALA A 211 14.84 -3.26 -1.73
CA ALA A 211 14.07 -4.40 -1.23
C ALA A 211 14.27 -4.59 0.29
N TYR A 212 15.49 -4.43 0.78
CA TYR A 212 15.81 -4.52 2.21
C TYR A 212 15.17 -3.38 3.00
N LEU A 213 15.22 -2.14 2.51
CA LEU A 213 14.54 -0.99 3.12
C LEU A 213 13.02 -1.17 3.16
N ILE A 214 12.41 -1.69 2.08
CA ILE A 214 10.98 -2.01 2.06
C ILE A 214 10.66 -3.10 3.08
N ALA A 215 11.45 -4.19 3.14
CA ALA A 215 11.24 -5.25 4.12
C ALA A 215 11.34 -4.71 5.55
N SER A 216 12.33 -3.87 5.83
CA SER A 216 12.51 -3.19 7.13
C SER A 216 11.31 -2.30 7.45
N HIS A 217 10.81 -1.56 6.46
CA HIS A 217 9.65 -0.72 6.62
C HIS A 217 8.37 -1.51 6.95
N VAL A 218 8.18 -2.66 6.30
CA VAL A 218 7.06 -3.57 6.53
C VAL A 218 7.15 -4.21 7.91
N ALA A 219 8.32 -4.76 8.27
CA ALA A 219 8.55 -5.38 9.56
C ALA A 219 8.35 -4.38 10.71
N GLY A 220 8.90 -3.16 10.55
CA GLY A 220 8.72 -2.05 11.46
C GLY A 220 7.26 -1.62 11.63
N GLY A 221 6.54 -1.46 10.52
CA GLY A 221 5.13 -1.09 10.55
C GLY A 221 4.24 -2.15 11.22
N CYS A 222 4.47 -3.43 10.93
CA CYS A 222 3.81 -4.54 11.63
C CYS A 222 4.12 -4.53 13.13
N TRP A 223 5.40 -4.32 13.50
CA TRP A 223 5.81 -4.19 14.89
C TRP A 223 5.13 -3.02 15.60
N TYR A 224 5.03 -1.85 14.96
CA TYR A 224 4.33 -0.68 15.48
C TYR A 224 2.85 -0.97 15.76
N VAL A 225 2.13 -1.58 14.82
CA VAL A 225 0.71 -1.93 14.99
C VAL A 225 0.50 -2.93 16.11
N LEU A 226 1.36 -3.95 16.20
CA LEU A 226 1.29 -4.95 17.25
C LEU A 226 1.64 -4.37 18.63
N ALA A 227 2.59 -3.45 18.70
CA ALA A 227 2.92 -2.71 19.91
C ALA A 227 1.74 -1.84 20.36
N THR A 228 1.13 -1.08 19.46
CA THR A 228 -0.09 -0.30 19.74
C THR A 228 -1.22 -1.20 20.22
N LYS A 229 -1.42 -2.36 19.60
CA LYS A 229 -2.41 -3.36 20.05
C LYS A 229 -2.12 -3.86 21.48
N ARG A 230 -0.85 -4.02 21.85
CA ARG A 230 -0.46 -4.39 23.23
C ARG A 230 -0.75 -3.28 24.23
N VAL A 231 -0.45 -2.03 23.90
CA VAL A 231 -0.79 -0.87 24.75
C VAL A 231 -2.32 -0.79 24.95
N VAL A 232 -3.11 -0.89 23.89
CA VAL A 232 -4.58 -0.95 23.98
C VAL A 232 -5.06 -2.10 24.88
N THR A 233 -4.37 -3.24 24.85
CA THR A 233 -4.68 -4.37 25.74
C THR A 233 -4.41 -4.05 27.21
N CYS A 234 -3.29 -3.40 27.52
CA CYS A 234 -2.98 -2.94 28.87
C CYS A 234 -4.07 -1.98 29.38
N LEU A 235 -4.46 -1.00 28.54
CA LEU A 235 -5.48 -0.02 28.89
C LEU A 235 -6.83 -0.67 29.17
N GLN A 236 -7.25 -1.64 28.35
CA GLN A 236 -8.49 -2.38 28.58
C GLN A 236 -8.45 -3.22 29.87
N GLN A 237 -7.33 -3.89 30.17
CA GLN A 237 -7.20 -4.66 31.41
C GLN A 237 -7.22 -3.78 32.66
N GLN A 238 -6.62 -2.59 32.60
CA GLN A 238 -6.67 -1.62 33.70
C GLN A 238 -8.08 -1.09 33.90
N CYS A 239 -8.77 -0.82 32.80
CA CYS A 239 -10.16 -0.41 32.82
C CYS A 239 -11.06 -1.44 33.53
N GLU A 240 -10.98 -2.71 33.13
CA GLU A 240 -11.76 -3.82 33.72
C GLU A 240 -11.52 -3.99 35.22
N ARG A 241 -10.32 -3.64 35.72
CA ARG A 241 -9.97 -3.72 37.14
C ARG A 241 -10.47 -2.54 37.96
N SER A 242 -10.80 -1.42 37.32
CA SER A 242 -11.26 -0.22 38.00
C SER A 242 -12.79 -0.19 38.08
N ALA A 243 -13.35 -0.01 39.29
CA ALA A 243 -14.80 -0.03 39.54
C ALA A 243 -15.60 1.11 38.87
N ARG A 244 -14.92 2.04 38.19
CA ARG A 244 -15.50 3.20 37.49
C ARG A 244 -14.78 3.41 36.15
N CYS A 245 -14.93 2.45 35.25
CA CYS A 245 -14.39 2.61 33.91
C CYS A 245 -15.49 2.73 32.87
N ASP A 246 -15.76 3.97 32.47
CA ASP A 246 -16.49 4.27 31.24
C ASP A 246 -15.46 4.64 30.16
N ILE A 247 -14.88 3.64 29.48
CA ILE A 247 -14.11 3.88 28.24
C ILE A 247 -14.98 4.65 27.24
N SER A 248 -16.27 4.32 27.22
CA SER A 248 -17.34 4.98 26.48
C SER A 248 -17.36 6.50 26.65
N SER A 249 -16.92 7.06 27.78
CA SER A 249 -16.94 8.51 28.03
C SER A 249 -15.58 9.19 27.86
N SER A 250 -14.50 8.39 27.81
CA SER A 250 -13.12 8.85 27.89
C SER A 250 -12.55 9.26 26.53
N CYS A 251 -12.92 8.57 25.45
CA CYS A 251 -12.60 9.00 24.08
C CYS A 251 -13.79 9.65 23.35
N SER A 252 -15.02 9.42 23.81
CA SER A 252 -16.24 9.89 23.14
C SER A 252 -16.53 11.38 23.34
N LYS A 253 -15.99 12.03 24.38
CA LYS A 253 -16.14 13.49 24.57
C LYS A 253 -15.17 14.35 23.75
N GLY A 254 -14.39 13.74 22.87
CA GLY A 254 -13.48 14.46 21.99
C GLY A 254 -13.25 13.71 20.69
N VAL A 255 -14.32 13.50 19.91
CA VAL A 255 -14.17 13.34 18.46
C VAL A 255 -13.61 14.67 17.92
N CYS A 256 -12.31 14.89 18.11
CA CYS A 256 -11.50 15.71 17.23
C CYS A 256 -11.30 14.92 15.92
N SER A 257 -12.40 14.49 15.29
CA SER A 257 -12.38 14.39 13.85
C SER A 257 -12.25 15.83 13.39
N ASN A 258 -11.08 16.16 12.85
CA ASN A 258 -11.06 17.07 11.73
C ASN A 258 -12.01 16.47 10.68
N GLN A 259 -13.26 16.91 10.74
CA GLN A 259 -14.30 16.61 9.79
C GLN A 259 -13.90 17.33 8.51
N TYR A 260 -12.99 16.73 7.75
CA TYR A 260 -12.68 17.11 6.37
C TYR A 260 -13.85 16.71 5.49
N LEU A 261 -14.95 17.45 5.64
CA LEU A 261 -16.07 17.48 4.69
C LEU A 261 -16.69 18.88 4.57
N SER A 262 -16.01 19.92 5.07
CA SER A 262 -16.39 21.31 4.83
C SER A 262 -15.16 22.22 4.79
N LEU A 263 -14.98 22.91 3.67
CA LEU A 263 -13.91 23.88 3.39
C LEU A 263 -14.03 25.18 4.23
N ALA A 264 -15.00 25.28 5.15
CA ALA A 264 -15.38 26.56 5.76
C ALA A 264 -14.80 26.87 7.16
N ASN A 265 -14.20 25.92 7.89
CA ASN A 265 -13.80 26.15 9.28
C ASN A 265 -12.31 25.83 9.54
N MET A 266 -11.43 26.73 9.09
CA MET A 266 -9.98 26.59 9.21
C MET A 266 -9.36 27.40 10.38
N LEU A 267 -10.08 27.66 11.48
CA LEU A 267 -9.61 28.59 12.53
C LEU A 267 -10.03 28.29 13.99
N LYS A 268 -10.20 27.02 14.39
CA LYS A 268 -10.43 26.74 15.84
C LYS A 268 -9.77 25.46 16.34
N MET A 269 -8.53 25.60 16.80
CA MET A 269 -7.86 24.65 17.69
C MET A 269 -8.54 24.73 19.08
N SER A 270 -9.55 23.91 19.34
CA SER A 270 -10.19 23.87 20.67
C SER A 270 -9.51 22.85 21.57
N ARG A 271 -8.87 23.34 22.64
CA ARG A 271 -8.36 22.59 23.80
C ARG A 271 -9.44 21.64 24.34
N CYS A 272 -9.15 20.34 24.33
CA CYS A 272 -9.93 19.34 25.08
C CYS A 272 -9.42 19.32 26.53
N GLY A 273 -10.16 19.94 27.45
CA GLY A 273 -9.90 19.88 28.89
C GLY A 273 -11.01 19.12 29.61
N GLY A 274 -10.64 18.11 30.38
CA GLY A 274 -11.53 17.38 31.28
C GLY A 274 -10.73 16.71 32.40
N ASN A 275 -11.00 17.11 33.66
CA ASN A 275 -10.30 16.66 34.86
C ASN A 275 -10.57 15.19 35.20
N SER A 276 -9.80 14.26 34.65
CA SER A 276 -9.67 12.88 35.13
C SER A 276 -8.20 12.58 35.41
N THR A 277 -7.70 13.20 36.48
CA THR A 277 -6.30 13.34 36.83
C THR A 277 -5.63 12.02 37.25
N LEU A 278 -4.45 11.79 36.65
CA LEU A 278 -3.24 11.13 37.20
C LEU A 278 -3.03 9.60 37.10
N MET A 279 -4.02 8.73 36.91
CA MET A 279 -3.79 7.27 37.02
C MET A 279 -3.40 6.55 35.71
N THR A 280 -3.81 7.05 34.54
CA THR A 280 -3.72 6.26 33.29
C THR A 280 -2.46 6.51 32.47
N LYS A 281 -1.81 7.67 32.65
CA LYS A 281 -0.63 8.08 31.87
C LYS A 281 0.63 7.32 32.29
N SER A 282 0.73 6.88 33.55
CA SER A 282 1.89 6.17 34.06
C SER A 282 1.83 4.68 33.76
N PHE A 283 0.79 3.96 34.19
CA PHE A 283 0.90 2.50 34.31
C PHE A 283 1.16 1.73 33.00
N CYS A 284 0.50 2.11 31.89
CA CYS A 284 0.65 1.42 30.61
C CYS A 284 1.77 1.98 29.72
N PHE A 285 2.37 3.11 30.08
CA PHE A 285 3.51 3.66 29.34
C PHE A 285 4.81 3.66 30.18
N ASP A 286 4.76 3.06 31.37
CA ASP A 286 5.91 2.81 32.23
C ASP A 286 6.63 1.53 31.76
N PRO A 287 7.88 1.63 31.28
CA PRO A 287 8.67 0.46 30.91
C PRO A 287 8.96 -0.46 32.11
N ASP A 288 9.04 0.08 33.32
CA ASP A 288 9.25 -0.68 34.56
C ASP A 288 7.92 -1.18 35.17
N GLY A 289 6.81 -0.99 34.45
CA GLY A 289 5.47 -1.39 34.87
C GLY A 289 5.27 -2.91 34.94
N ILE A 290 4.22 -3.31 35.66
CA ILE A 290 3.87 -4.74 35.86
C ILE A 290 3.42 -5.40 34.53
N PHE A 291 2.97 -4.61 33.56
CA PHE A 291 2.53 -5.13 32.27
C PHE A 291 3.73 -5.48 31.38
N ARG A 292 3.90 -6.77 31.09
CA ARG A 292 5.03 -7.25 30.28
C ARG A 292 4.81 -6.99 28.79
N TYR A 293 5.52 -6.01 28.24
CA TYR A 293 5.50 -5.67 26.82
C TYR A 293 6.42 -6.54 25.96
N GLY A 294 7.48 -7.12 26.54
CA GLY A 294 8.44 -7.95 25.83
C GLY A 294 9.10 -7.19 24.68
N ILE A 295 9.10 -7.74 23.47
CA ILE A 295 9.73 -7.11 22.29
C ILE A 295 9.14 -5.74 21.90
N TYR A 296 8.01 -5.34 22.50
CA TYR A 296 7.32 -4.07 22.24
C TYR A 296 7.65 -2.99 23.27
N GLU A 297 8.44 -3.29 24.30
CA GLU A 297 8.83 -2.32 25.32
C GLU A 297 9.54 -1.07 24.74
N PRO A 298 10.47 -1.20 23.75
CA PRO A 298 11.07 -0.02 23.12
C PRO A 298 10.07 0.82 22.30
N ALA A 299 8.87 0.30 22.01
CA ALA A 299 7.85 1.02 21.27
C ALA A 299 7.05 2.01 22.13
N LEU A 300 7.05 1.86 23.46
CA LEU A 300 6.28 2.72 24.36
C LEU A 300 6.54 4.22 24.13
N PRO A 301 7.80 4.72 24.15
CA PRO A 301 8.08 6.13 23.90
C PRO A 301 7.79 6.57 22.45
N VAL A 302 7.79 5.63 21.50
CA VAL A 302 7.50 5.89 20.08
C VAL A 302 5.99 6.10 19.89
N ILE A 303 5.19 5.24 20.51
CA ILE A 303 3.73 5.28 20.45
C ILE A 303 3.20 6.55 21.12
N SER A 304 3.76 6.95 22.26
CA SER A 304 3.37 8.16 22.99
C SER A 304 3.95 9.45 22.39
N SER A 305 4.82 9.36 21.38
CA SER A 305 5.44 10.54 20.77
C SER A 305 4.41 11.37 20.00
N ASN A 306 4.54 12.70 20.02
CA ASN A 306 3.75 13.57 19.12
C ASN A 306 4.40 13.71 17.73
N SER A 307 5.64 13.27 17.56
CA SER A 307 6.37 13.40 16.29
C SER A 307 6.05 12.26 15.33
N LEU A 308 5.46 12.60 14.18
CA LEU A 308 5.22 11.68 13.08
C LEU A 308 6.53 11.10 12.52
N ALA A 309 7.62 11.88 12.53
CA ALA A 309 8.93 11.40 12.12
C ALA A 309 9.44 10.28 13.05
N VAL A 310 9.24 10.40 14.36
CA VAL A 310 9.63 9.35 15.32
C VAL A 310 8.79 8.09 15.09
N LYS A 311 7.48 8.24 14.89
CA LYS A 311 6.57 7.12 14.62
C LYS A 311 6.88 6.36 13.35
N ILE A 312 7.48 7.02 12.34
CA ILE A 312 7.82 6.37 11.07
C ILE A 312 9.25 5.84 11.07
N LEU A 313 10.23 6.67 11.43
CA LEU A 313 11.65 6.35 11.29
C LEU A 313 12.11 5.33 12.32
N TYR A 314 11.62 5.39 13.56
CA TYR A 314 12.04 4.45 14.59
C TYR A 314 11.59 3.01 14.27
N PRO A 315 10.33 2.73 13.87
CA PRO A 315 9.96 1.38 13.48
C PRO A 315 10.70 0.87 12.26
N ILE A 316 10.99 1.72 11.27
CA ILE A 316 11.87 1.36 10.13
C ILE A 316 13.23 0.89 10.65
N PHE A 317 13.87 1.70 11.49
CA PHE A 317 15.16 1.38 12.07
C PHE A 317 15.12 0.09 12.89
N TRP A 318 14.07 -0.11 13.70
CA TRP A 318 13.85 -1.36 14.42
C TRP A 318 13.74 -2.56 13.47
N GLY A 319 12.99 -2.43 12.38
CA GLY A 319 12.88 -3.47 11.35
C GLY A 319 14.21 -3.76 10.67
N LEU A 320 15.04 -2.72 10.45
CA LEU A 320 16.38 -2.85 9.86
C LEU A 320 17.30 -3.69 10.76
N LEU A 321 17.30 -3.41 12.07
CA LEU A 321 18.14 -4.12 13.03
C LEU A 321 17.75 -5.60 13.20
N ASN A 322 16.49 -5.94 12.93
CA ASN A 322 15.94 -7.28 13.16
C ASN A 322 15.84 -8.15 11.90
N LEU A 323 16.04 -7.58 10.70
CA LEU A 323 16.16 -8.33 9.47
C LEU A 323 17.60 -8.78 9.28
N ARG A 324 17.94 -9.95 9.84
CA ARG A 324 19.19 -10.65 9.52
C ARG A 324 19.09 -11.43 8.22
#